data_AF-A0A359LWI4-F1
#
_entry.id   AF-A0A359LWI4-F1
#
_cell.length_a   1.000
_cell.length_b   1.000
_cell.length_c   1.000
_cell.angle_alpha   90.00
_cell.angle_beta   90.00
_cell.angle_gamma   90.00
#
_symmetry.space_group_name_H-M   'P 1'
#
loop_
_entity.id
_entity.type
_entity.pdbx_description
1 polymer ?
#
loop_
_entity_poly.entity_id
_entity_poly.type
_entity_poly.pdbx_seq_one_letter_code
_entity_poly.pdbx_strand_id
1 'polypeptide(L)'
;ANKVLSSSGHRLDAATERHFSNRFAHDFSRVRIHSGPDAALAADSVRAAAFTAGEHIVFGGGRYQPHREEGRRLLAHELAHVAQHTGPAFEAPREIASDDDPAEREAERLAALSAGPLPVRTAARPGALYRQAEAAACSLDPGLPSQAGEVIDKAKERLDTLSSFTAADPTSDQRIALRGLSRHFALAAADVPKHLPRIRERVGAISSTAASIRGGNMRCAAPDDGFCAIADAYVQRDSLGSPTMTFCPSFLAKGTMGQVETFIHEVSHAADPEIKDWVYASQRAYSRLTTDLALRNADSYSYFITEMRETISGETRELPTGEARHPDRFEECGAHQTVLAAALAEAELANYEALRVFSSPDLIQARAERLATFGIVSNDGSGCKVNQALAARYRALFEAADAIFGGSL
;
A
#
# COMPACT_ATOMS: atom_id res chain seq x y z
N ALA A 1 -8.70 28.24 12.84
CA ALA A 1 -9.93 27.50 12.47
C ALA A 1 -11.24 28.23 12.84
N ASN A 2 -11.60 28.39 14.12
CA ASN A 2 -12.97 28.80 14.54
C ASN A 2 -13.48 30.14 13.97
N LYS A 3 -12.62 31.15 13.79
CA LYS A 3 -13.01 32.45 13.21
C LYS A 3 -13.39 32.37 11.73
N VAL A 4 -12.80 31.45 10.96
CA VAL A 4 -13.11 31.27 9.53
C VAL A 4 -14.43 30.54 9.37
N LEU A 5 -14.66 29.51 10.18
CA LEU A 5 -15.87 28.71 10.14
C LEU A 5 -17.14 29.49 10.53
N SER A 6 -17.00 30.57 11.31
CA SER A 6 -18.11 31.49 11.62
C SER A 6 -18.36 32.56 10.55
N SER A 7 -17.53 32.62 9.50
CA SER A 7 -17.77 33.47 8.34
C SER A 7 -18.69 32.78 7.32
N SER A 8 -19.26 33.55 6.39
CA SER A 8 -20.25 33.02 5.44
C SER A 8 -19.69 31.99 4.45
N GLY A 9 -18.39 32.04 4.16
CA GLY A 9 -17.78 31.36 3.00
C GLY A 9 -18.49 31.72 1.68
N HIS A 10 -18.19 30.98 0.61
CA HIS A 10 -18.96 31.02 -0.63
C HIS A 10 -19.43 29.62 -1.03
N ARG A 11 -20.47 29.54 -1.87
CA ARG A 11 -20.93 28.25 -2.40
C ARG A 11 -19.96 27.73 -3.46
N LEU A 12 -20.03 26.43 -3.72
CA LEU A 12 -19.49 25.85 -4.94
C LEU A 12 -20.15 26.51 -6.16
N ASP A 13 -19.43 26.62 -7.27
CA ASP A 13 -20.06 27.01 -8.52
C ASP A 13 -20.96 25.87 -9.02
N ALA A 14 -22.00 26.23 -9.77
CA ALA A 14 -23.04 25.28 -10.16
C ALA A 14 -22.54 24.11 -11.03
N ALA A 15 -21.43 24.28 -11.75
CA ALA A 15 -20.86 23.20 -12.57
C ALA A 15 -20.10 22.20 -11.69
N THR A 16 -19.27 22.70 -10.77
CA THR A 16 -18.53 21.87 -9.80
C THR A 16 -19.47 21.15 -8.84
N GLU A 17 -20.48 21.85 -8.29
CA GLU A 17 -21.49 21.26 -7.42
C GLU A 17 -22.22 20.10 -8.12
N ARG A 18 -22.73 20.33 -9.34
CA ARG A 18 -23.43 19.31 -10.12
C ARG A 18 -22.51 18.13 -10.46
N HIS A 19 -21.26 18.40 -10.83
CA HIS A 19 -20.29 17.36 -11.15
C HIS A 19 -20.09 16.41 -9.96
N PHE A 20 -19.78 16.95 -8.78
CA PHE A 20 -19.51 16.11 -7.62
C PHE A 20 -20.76 15.51 -7.00
N SER A 21 -21.89 16.23 -6.98
CA SER A 21 -23.15 15.68 -6.46
C SER A 21 -23.58 14.43 -7.23
N ASN A 22 -23.42 14.44 -8.55
CA ASN A 22 -23.70 13.27 -9.39
C ASN A 22 -22.75 12.09 -9.11
N ARG A 23 -21.47 12.37 -8.83
CA ARG A 23 -20.48 11.31 -8.59
C ARG A 23 -20.63 10.68 -7.22
N PHE A 24 -20.83 11.48 -6.18
CA PHE A 24 -21.00 11.01 -4.80
C PHE A 24 -22.43 10.55 -4.48
N ALA A 25 -23.40 10.84 -5.35
CA ALA A 25 -24.83 10.69 -5.04
C ALA A 25 -25.22 11.40 -3.72
N HIS A 26 -24.66 12.60 -3.50
CA HIS A 26 -24.81 13.40 -2.29
C HIS A 26 -25.11 14.86 -2.63
N ASP A 27 -25.88 15.56 -1.79
CA ASP A 27 -26.23 16.97 -1.98
C ASP A 27 -25.17 17.88 -1.35
N PHE A 28 -24.44 18.63 -2.18
CA PHE A 28 -23.42 19.58 -1.73
C PHE A 28 -23.87 21.05 -1.76
N SER A 29 -25.16 21.34 -1.99
CA SER A 29 -25.70 22.71 -2.08
C SER A 29 -25.50 23.55 -0.80
N ARG A 30 -25.35 22.87 0.34
CA ARG A 30 -25.10 23.50 1.64
C ARG A 30 -23.61 23.70 1.94
N VAL A 31 -22.71 23.17 1.12
CA VAL A 31 -21.26 23.32 1.31
C VAL A 31 -20.86 24.79 1.23
N ARG A 32 -19.93 25.19 2.11
CA ARG A 32 -19.31 26.51 2.15
C ARG A 32 -17.80 26.40 2.03
N ILE A 33 -17.26 27.03 1.00
CA ILE A 33 -15.84 27.09 0.70
C ILE A 33 -15.24 28.36 1.31
N HIS A 34 -14.09 28.19 1.96
CA HIS A 34 -13.27 29.27 2.48
C HIS A 34 -11.87 29.18 1.87
N SER A 35 -11.48 30.15 1.06
CA SER A 35 -10.18 30.14 0.35
C SER A 35 -9.42 31.48 0.40
N GLY A 36 -9.87 32.41 1.24
CA GLY A 36 -9.23 33.72 1.43
C GLY A 36 -8.01 33.68 2.36
N PRO A 37 -7.36 34.83 2.62
CA PRO A 37 -6.17 34.90 3.48
C PRO A 37 -6.38 34.32 4.89
N ASP A 38 -7.52 34.60 5.52
CA ASP A 38 -7.85 34.04 6.85
C ASP A 38 -8.04 32.51 6.79
N ALA A 39 -8.56 31.98 5.67
CA ALA A 39 -8.69 30.55 5.43
C ALA A 39 -7.33 29.85 5.27
N ALA A 40 -6.42 30.49 4.53
CA ALA A 40 -5.05 30.01 4.40
C ALA A 40 -4.36 29.90 5.77
N LEU A 41 -4.42 30.95 6.58
CA LEU A 41 -3.89 30.93 7.95
C LEU A 41 -4.55 29.85 8.83
N ALA A 42 -5.84 29.59 8.63
CA ALA A 42 -6.54 28.54 9.36
C ALA A 42 -6.11 27.13 8.92
N ALA A 43 -5.91 26.89 7.63
CA ALA A 43 -5.43 25.62 7.11
C ALA A 43 -3.97 25.36 7.55
N ASP A 44 -3.12 26.38 7.53
CA ASP A 44 -1.74 26.31 8.03
C ASP A 44 -1.69 25.98 9.52
N SER A 45 -2.59 26.57 10.33
CA SER A 45 -2.66 26.30 11.78
C SER A 45 -2.95 24.84 12.12
N VAL A 46 -3.53 24.10 11.17
CA VAL A 46 -3.76 22.66 11.26
C VAL A 46 -2.92 21.88 10.25
N ARG A 47 -1.85 22.46 9.70
CA ARG A 47 -0.89 21.87 8.74
C ARG A 47 -1.59 21.13 7.58
N ALA A 48 -2.54 21.78 6.92
CA ALA A 48 -3.38 21.17 5.91
C ALA A 48 -3.37 21.94 4.58
N ALA A 49 -3.40 21.22 3.45
CA ALA A 49 -3.71 21.80 2.15
C ALA A 49 -5.19 22.21 2.07
N ALA A 50 -6.06 21.42 2.70
CA ALA A 50 -7.44 21.78 3.01
C ALA A 50 -7.94 20.95 4.20
N PHE A 51 -9.02 21.39 4.85
CA PHE A 51 -9.71 20.59 5.85
C PHE A 51 -11.21 20.80 5.81
N THR A 52 -11.94 19.79 6.29
CA THR A 52 -13.42 19.78 6.33
C THR A 52 -13.93 19.79 7.76
N ALA A 53 -14.92 20.65 8.02
CA ALA A 53 -15.62 20.77 9.28
C ALA A 53 -17.13 20.88 9.03
N GLY A 54 -17.84 19.75 9.12
CA GLY A 54 -19.26 19.65 8.75
C GLY A 54 -19.46 20.01 7.28
N GLU A 55 -20.26 21.05 7.00
CA GLU A 55 -20.52 21.52 5.64
C GLU A 55 -19.52 22.62 5.19
N HIS A 56 -18.46 22.88 5.95
CA HIS A 56 -17.44 23.87 5.60
C HIS A 56 -16.16 23.20 5.14
N ILE A 57 -15.60 23.68 4.02
CA ILE A 57 -14.27 23.28 3.53
C ILE A 57 -13.37 24.50 3.52
N VAL A 58 -12.22 24.40 4.16
CA VAL A 58 -11.24 25.48 4.31
C VAL A 58 -9.98 25.10 3.56
N PHE A 59 -9.58 25.90 2.57
CA PHE A 59 -8.41 25.66 1.73
C PHE A 59 -7.21 26.51 2.17
N GLY A 60 -6.03 25.92 2.09
CA GLY A 60 -4.75 26.60 2.16
C GLY A 60 -4.55 27.60 1.02
N GLY A 61 -3.54 28.45 1.15
CA GLY A 61 -3.25 29.52 0.20
C GLY A 61 -3.15 29.02 -1.25
N GLY A 62 -4.06 29.50 -2.10
CA GLY A 62 -4.08 29.14 -3.52
C GLY A 62 -4.46 27.67 -3.81
N ARG A 63 -4.93 26.89 -2.84
CA ARG A 63 -5.25 25.46 -3.03
C ARG A 63 -6.64 25.20 -3.62
N TYR A 64 -7.58 26.14 -3.48
CA TYR A 64 -8.89 26.03 -4.13
C TYR A 64 -8.78 26.32 -5.64
N GLN A 65 -8.64 25.26 -6.44
CA GLN A 65 -8.50 25.35 -7.89
C GLN A 65 -9.38 24.28 -8.59
N PRO A 66 -10.72 24.41 -8.57
CA PRO A 66 -11.65 23.36 -9.03
C PRO A 66 -11.50 23.00 -10.52
N HIS A 67 -10.82 23.84 -11.31
CA HIS A 67 -10.58 23.64 -12.73
C HIS A 67 -9.21 23.02 -13.06
N ARG A 68 -8.31 22.88 -12.07
CA ARG A 68 -7.04 22.16 -12.22
C ARG A 68 -7.18 20.75 -11.66
N GLU A 69 -6.44 19.80 -12.22
CA GLU A 69 -6.52 18.40 -11.80
C GLU A 69 -6.21 18.21 -10.31
N GLU A 70 -5.10 18.80 -9.85
CA GLU A 70 -4.67 18.78 -8.44
C GLU A 70 -5.71 19.39 -7.50
N GLY A 71 -6.25 20.57 -7.86
CA GLY A 71 -7.28 21.24 -7.07
C GLY A 71 -8.63 20.52 -7.09
N ARG A 72 -8.96 19.83 -8.19
CA ARG A 72 -10.15 18.98 -8.30
C ARG A 72 -10.01 17.71 -7.46
N ARG A 73 -8.81 17.11 -7.42
CA ARG A 73 -8.50 15.97 -6.53
C ARG A 73 -8.64 16.38 -5.07
N LEU A 74 -8.01 17.48 -4.67
CA LEU A 74 -8.12 18.04 -3.32
C LEU A 74 -9.57 18.34 -2.95
N LEU A 75 -10.34 18.95 -3.85
CA LEU A 75 -11.76 19.21 -3.60
C LEU A 75 -12.58 17.91 -3.48
N ALA A 76 -12.27 16.88 -4.28
CA ALA A 76 -12.91 15.57 -4.16
C ALA A 76 -12.63 14.90 -2.82
N HIS A 77 -11.39 15.00 -2.31
CA HIS A 77 -10.99 14.51 -0.99
C HIS A 77 -11.86 15.14 0.11
N GLU A 78 -11.92 16.46 0.13
CA GLU A 78 -12.69 17.19 1.15
C GLU A 78 -14.21 16.96 1.04
N LEU A 79 -14.74 16.85 -0.18
CA LEU A 79 -16.17 16.51 -0.38
C LEU A 79 -16.50 15.07 0.06
N ALA A 80 -15.54 14.15 0.00
CA ALA A 80 -15.72 12.83 0.59
C ALA A 80 -15.97 12.96 2.10
N HIS A 81 -15.20 13.77 2.81
CA HIS A 81 -15.43 14.02 4.24
C HIS A 81 -16.78 14.65 4.54
N VAL A 82 -17.27 15.56 3.68
CA VAL A 82 -18.65 16.09 3.81
C VAL A 82 -19.67 14.96 3.71
N ALA A 83 -19.53 14.06 2.73
CA ALA A 83 -20.45 12.94 2.52
C ALA A 83 -20.32 11.84 3.60
N GLN A 84 -19.15 11.67 4.20
CA GLN A 84 -18.90 10.77 5.34
C GLN A 84 -19.51 11.31 6.65
N HIS A 85 -19.77 12.62 6.72
CA HIS A 85 -20.34 13.26 7.90
C HIS A 85 -21.85 12.99 8.00
N THR A 86 -22.25 12.24 9.04
CA THR A 86 -23.65 11.83 9.26
C THR A 86 -24.28 12.40 10.54
N GLY A 87 -23.58 13.33 11.22
CA GLY A 87 -24.00 13.92 12.50
C GLY A 87 -24.59 15.34 12.41
N PRO A 88 -25.11 15.90 13.52
CA PRO A 88 -25.63 17.27 13.56
C PRO A 88 -24.54 18.31 13.31
N ALA A 89 -24.94 19.45 12.75
CA ALA A 89 -24.04 20.53 12.37
C ALA A 89 -23.29 21.11 13.58
N PHE A 90 -21.97 21.08 13.47
CA PHE A 90 -21.01 21.93 14.18
C PHE A 90 -20.83 21.66 15.69
N GLU A 91 -20.11 20.59 16.03
CA GLU A 91 -19.28 20.58 17.24
C GLU A 91 -17.86 21.05 16.88
N ALA A 92 -17.28 21.92 17.71
CA ALA A 92 -15.89 22.33 17.53
C ALA A 92 -14.99 21.07 17.61
N PRO A 93 -14.13 20.83 16.62
CA PRO A 93 -13.33 19.61 16.59
C PRO A 93 -12.41 19.55 17.81
N ARG A 94 -12.38 18.38 18.47
CA ARG A 94 -11.59 18.13 19.68
C ARG A 94 -10.24 17.49 19.37
N GLU A 95 -10.14 16.81 18.24
CA GLU A 95 -8.95 16.08 17.79
C GLU A 95 -8.79 16.18 16.26
N ILE A 96 -7.55 16.14 15.77
CA ILE A 96 -7.24 16.00 14.35
C ILE A 96 -7.17 14.50 14.06
N ALA A 97 -7.89 14.03 13.04
CA ALA A 97 -7.84 12.64 12.61
C ALA A 97 -6.41 12.26 12.19
N SER A 98 -6.01 11.03 12.50
CA SER A 98 -4.75 10.48 12.00
C SER A 98 -4.86 10.24 10.50
N ASP A 99 -3.76 10.45 9.76
CA ASP A 99 -3.69 10.16 8.33
C ASP A 99 -3.96 8.64 8.03
N ASP A 100 -3.80 7.76 9.04
CA ASP A 100 -4.18 6.34 9.00
C ASP A 100 -5.66 6.07 9.36
N ASP A 101 -6.51 7.08 9.46
CA ASP A 101 -7.94 6.89 9.69
C ASP A 101 -8.60 6.20 8.48
N PRO A 102 -9.49 5.21 8.68
CA PRO A 102 -10.22 4.58 7.58
C PRO A 102 -10.95 5.57 6.66
N ALA A 103 -11.46 6.68 7.20
CA ALA A 103 -12.15 7.71 6.44
C ALA A 103 -11.17 8.56 5.60
N GLU A 104 -9.96 8.84 6.10
CA GLU A 104 -8.87 9.49 5.33
C GLU A 104 -8.41 8.61 4.16
N ARG A 105 -8.19 7.31 4.40
CA ARG A 105 -7.84 6.37 3.32
C ARG A 105 -8.92 6.26 2.25
N GLU A 106 -10.20 6.24 2.65
CA GLU A 106 -11.29 6.22 1.69
C GLU A 106 -11.38 7.53 0.90
N ALA A 107 -11.23 8.68 1.55
CA ALA A 107 -11.23 9.98 0.90
C ALA A 107 -10.11 10.09 -0.14
N GLU A 108 -8.89 9.67 0.20
CA GLU A 108 -7.74 9.67 -0.71
C GLU A 108 -7.99 8.76 -1.94
N ARG A 109 -8.54 7.56 -1.70
CA ARG A 109 -8.89 6.62 -2.78
C ARG A 109 -9.95 7.19 -3.72
N LEU A 110 -10.97 7.86 -3.17
CA LEU A 110 -12.04 8.48 -3.96
C LEU A 110 -11.51 9.69 -4.75
N ALA A 111 -10.62 10.48 -4.16
CA ALA A 111 -9.98 11.63 -4.78
C ALA A 111 -9.12 11.24 -5.99
N ALA A 112 -8.47 10.07 -5.95
CA ALA A 112 -7.66 9.55 -7.06
C ALA A 112 -8.49 9.09 -8.29
N LEU A 113 -9.81 8.92 -8.17
CA LEU A 113 -10.65 8.43 -9.26
C LEU A 113 -11.12 9.58 -10.17
N SER A 114 -10.63 9.62 -11.40
CA SER A 114 -10.98 10.67 -12.37
C SER A 114 -12.36 10.52 -13.02
N ALA A 115 -13.00 9.34 -12.95
CA ALA A 115 -14.31 9.08 -13.55
C ALA A 115 -15.15 8.05 -12.76
N GLY A 116 -16.46 8.01 -13.01
CA GLY A 116 -17.39 7.04 -12.41
C GLY A 116 -17.92 7.43 -11.01
N PRO A 117 -18.80 6.64 -10.40
CA PRO A 117 -19.37 6.92 -9.08
C PRO A 117 -18.31 6.85 -7.97
N LEU A 118 -18.52 7.63 -6.91
CA LEU A 118 -17.66 7.73 -5.72
C LEU A 118 -18.45 7.24 -4.49
N PRO A 119 -18.54 5.91 -4.28
CA PRO A 119 -19.30 5.37 -3.16
C PRO A 119 -18.56 5.61 -1.84
N VAL A 120 -19.22 6.33 -0.94
CA VAL A 120 -18.75 6.55 0.44
C VAL A 120 -19.31 5.46 1.33
N ARG A 121 -18.44 4.75 2.06
CA ARG A 121 -18.80 3.58 2.88
C ARG A 121 -18.38 3.71 4.34
N THR A 122 -17.45 4.62 4.65
CA THR A 122 -16.94 4.86 5.99
C THR A 122 -17.61 6.09 6.58
N ALA A 123 -18.10 6.01 7.81
CA ALA A 123 -18.61 7.20 8.51
C ALA A 123 -17.46 7.94 9.21
N ALA A 124 -17.48 9.28 9.15
CA ALA A 124 -16.56 10.11 9.90
C ALA A 124 -16.83 10.00 11.41
N ARG A 125 -15.78 10.02 12.23
CA ARG A 125 -15.91 10.01 13.69
C ARG A 125 -16.45 11.36 14.18
N PRO A 126 -17.47 11.40 15.06
CA PRO A 126 -17.97 12.64 15.63
C PRO A 126 -16.86 13.41 16.35
N GLY A 127 -16.77 14.72 16.12
CA GLY A 127 -15.80 15.60 16.79
C GLY A 127 -14.35 15.55 16.27
N ALA A 128 -14.06 14.75 15.24
CA ALA A 128 -12.76 14.74 14.56
C ALA A 128 -12.72 15.76 13.41
N LEU A 129 -11.58 16.45 13.26
CA LEU A 129 -11.26 17.25 12.08
C LEU A 129 -10.48 16.40 11.09
N TYR A 130 -11.04 16.24 9.90
CA TYR A 130 -10.42 15.55 8.77
C TYR A 130 -9.74 16.58 7.87
N ARG A 131 -8.57 16.24 7.35
CA ARG A 131 -7.74 17.16 6.58
C ARG A 131 -6.94 16.42 5.52
N GLN A 132 -6.86 16.98 4.33
CA GLN A 132 -5.72 16.68 3.49
C GLN A 132 -4.50 17.45 4.00
N ALA A 133 -3.56 16.74 4.63
CA ALA A 133 -2.29 17.32 5.06
C ALA A 133 -1.62 18.05 3.88
N GLU A 134 -0.97 19.19 4.15
CA GLU A 134 -0.11 19.77 3.13
C GLU A 134 0.99 18.75 2.83
N ALA A 135 1.30 18.49 1.55
CA ALA A 135 2.44 17.65 1.19
C ALA A 135 3.63 18.19 1.96
N ALA A 136 4.07 17.43 2.98
CA ALA A 136 5.10 17.90 3.87
C ALA A 136 6.27 18.36 2.99
N ALA A 137 6.79 19.56 3.23
CA ALA A 137 8.07 19.94 2.66
C ALA A 137 9.00 18.74 2.88
N CYS A 138 9.44 18.12 1.80
CA CYS A 138 9.93 16.76 1.91
C CYS A 138 11.11 16.72 2.89
N SER A 139 10.88 16.05 4.01
CA SER A 139 11.78 15.99 5.14
C SER A 139 12.06 14.52 5.39
N LEU A 140 13.21 14.08 4.90
CA LEU A 140 13.67 12.72 5.09
C LEU A 140 14.40 12.66 6.42
N ASP A 141 14.02 11.69 7.26
CA ASP A 141 14.72 11.42 8.51
C ASP A 141 16.16 10.96 8.20
N PRO A 142 17.19 11.74 8.57
CA PRO A 142 18.58 11.32 8.35
C PRO A 142 18.96 10.09 9.17
N GLY A 143 18.18 9.73 10.19
CA GLY A 143 18.33 8.53 11.00
C GLY A 143 17.72 7.27 10.38
N LEU A 144 16.97 7.37 9.27
CA LEU A 144 16.30 6.23 8.64
C LEU A 144 17.27 5.07 8.29
N PRO A 145 18.46 5.31 7.67
CA PRO A 145 19.41 4.23 7.41
C PRO A 145 19.89 3.52 8.68
N SER A 146 20.12 4.26 9.76
CA SER A 146 20.53 3.69 11.05
C SER A 146 19.42 2.86 11.68
N GLN A 147 18.18 3.36 11.67
CA GLN A 147 17.00 2.62 12.15
C GLN A 147 16.81 1.33 11.37
N ALA A 148 16.91 1.37 10.04
CA ALA A 148 16.87 0.16 9.21
C ALA A 148 18.04 -0.79 9.53
N GLY A 149 19.25 -0.25 9.75
CA GLY A 149 20.42 -1.01 10.15
C GLY A 149 20.21 -1.84 11.41
N GLU A 150 19.63 -1.26 12.47
CA GLU A 150 19.31 -1.97 13.72
C GLU A 150 18.36 -3.16 13.49
N VAL A 151 17.36 -2.98 12.62
CA VAL A 151 16.42 -4.05 12.26
C VAL A 151 17.10 -5.15 11.46
N ILE A 152 17.95 -4.79 10.49
CA ILE A 152 18.71 -5.75 9.68
C ILE A 152 19.69 -6.54 10.55
N ASP A 153 20.37 -5.89 11.49
CA ASP A 153 21.30 -6.55 12.40
C ASP A 153 20.58 -7.55 13.30
N LYS A 154 19.37 -7.23 13.77
CA LYS A 154 18.54 -8.20 14.50
C LYS A 154 18.18 -9.42 13.65
N ALA A 155 17.91 -9.23 12.36
CA ALA A 155 17.66 -10.34 11.44
C ALA A 155 18.91 -11.22 11.25
N LYS A 156 20.10 -10.61 11.12
CA LYS A 156 21.38 -11.34 11.03
C LYS A 156 21.63 -12.16 12.29
N GLU A 157 21.50 -11.58 13.47
CA GLU A 157 21.64 -12.30 14.74
C GLU A 157 20.74 -13.54 14.80
N ARG A 158 19.47 -13.40 14.40
CA ARG A 158 18.51 -14.51 14.41
C ARG A 158 18.84 -15.58 13.38
N LEU A 159 19.22 -15.20 12.17
CA LEU A 159 19.69 -16.15 11.14
C LEU A 159 20.93 -16.92 11.60
N ASP A 160 21.83 -16.27 12.33
CA ASP A 160 23.06 -16.91 12.84
C ASP A 160 22.74 -18.03 13.82
N THR A 161 21.68 -17.90 14.63
CA THR A 161 21.21 -18.95 15.56
C THR A 161 20.77 -20.23 14.85
N LEU A 162 20.44 -20.18 13.55
CA LEU A 162 20.00 -21.35 12.78
C LEU A 162 21.15 -22.21 12.25
N SER A 163 22.41 -21.75 12.37
CA SER A 163 23.59 -22.45 11.85
C SER A 163 23.86 -23.80 12.54
N SER A 164 23.41 -23.94 13.79
CA SER A 164 23.56 -25.14 14.63
C SER A 164 22.22 -25.77 15.02
N PHE A 165 21.13 -25.38 14.33
CA PHE A 165 19.79 -25.80 14.68
C PHE A 165 19.58 -27.31 14.48
N THR A 166 18.95 -27.94 15.47
CA THR A 166 18.37 -29.29 15.35
C THR A 166 16.89 -29.20 15.70
N ALA A 167 16.03 -29.91 14.96
CA ALA A 167 14.57 -29.74 15.00
C ALA A 167 13.89 -30.06 16.35
N ALA A 168 14.63 -30.57 17.34
CA ALA A 168 14.06 -31.12 18.56
C ALA A 168 13.62 -30.07 19.60
N ASP A 169 14.30 -28.92 19.70
CA ASP A 169 13.93 -27.87 20.69
C ASP A 169 14.47 -26.47 20.30
N PRO A 170 13.75 -25.69 19.46
CA PRO A 170 14.19 -24.36 19.06
C PRO A 170 14.07 -23.34 20.19
N THR A 171 15.10 -22.50 20.36
CA THR A 171 15.02 -21.29 21.21
C THR A 171 13.94 -20.32 20.72
N SER A 172 13.56 -19.33 21.53
CA SER A 172 12.59 -18.31 21.10
C SER A 172 13.04 -17.56 19.85
N ASP A 173 14.33 -17.20 19.74
CA ASP A 173 14.86 -16.55 18.55
C ASP A 173 14.85 -17.47 17.32
N GLN A 174 15.19 -18.75 17.49
CA GLN A 174 15.09 -19.73 16.41
C GLN A 174 13.64 -19.93 15.97
N ARG A 175 12.67 -19.95 16.89
CA ARG A 175 11.24 -20.03 16.56
C ARG A 175 10.77 -18.85 15.73
N ILE A 176 11.20 -17.63 16.05
CA ILE A 176 10.83 -16.44 15.28
C ILE A 176 11.48 -16.48 13.90
N ALA A 177 12.77 -16.83 13.83
CA ALA A 177 13.47 -16.96 12.56
C ALA A 177 12.82 -18.01 11.64
N LEU A 178 12.51 -19.20 12.17
CA LEU A 178 11.85 -20.28 11.43
C LEU A 178 10.45 -19.88 10.96
N ARG A 179 9.69 -19.14 11.78
CA ARG A 179 8.37 -18.60 11.41
C ARG A 179 8.49 -17.61 10.26
N GLY A 180 9.41 -16.66 10.35
CA GLY A 180 9.66 -15.67 9.30
C GLY A 180 10.11 -16.34 7.99
N LEU A 181 11.02 -17.32 8.06
CA LEU A 181 11.47 -18.09 6.89
C LEU A 181 10.32 -18.86 6.24
N SER A 182 9.48 -19.51 7.05
CA SER A 182 8.29 -20.20 6.55
C SER A 182 7.31 -19.24 5.87
N ARG A 183 7.06 -18.07 6.46
CA ARG A 183 6.07 -17.11 5.98
C ARG A 183 6.53 -16.35 4.73
N HIS A 184 7.77 -15.88 4.71
CA HIS A 184 8.26 -14.95 3.69
C HIS A 184 9.09 -15.61 2.61
N PHE A 185 9.63 -16.81 2.87
CA PHE A 185 10.40 -17.59 1.90
C PHE A 185 9.79 -18.96 1.59
N ALA A 186 8.60 -19.27 2.11
CA ALA A 186 7.96 -20.57 1.94
C ALA A 186 8.88 -21.76 2.31
N LEU A 187 9.74 -21.55 3.31
CA LEU A 187 10.76 -22.52 3.69
C LEU A 187 10.28 -23.43 4.82
N ALA A 188 10.22 -24.74 4.54
CA ALA A 188 10.06 -25.73 5.59
C ALA A 188 11.35 -25.85 6.42
N ALA A 189 11.22 -26.19 7.71
CA ALA A 189 12.37 -26.30 8.61
C ALA A 189 13.45 -27.28 8.12
N ALA A 190 13.06 -28.34 7.41
CA ALA A 190 13.98 -29.32 6.82
C ALA A 190 14.84 -28.74 5.67
N ASP A 191 14.33 -27.73 4.96
CA ASP A 191 15.01 -27.10 3.82
C ASP A 191 15.85 -25.89 4.23
N VAL A 192 15.73 -25.42 5.48
CA VAL A 192 16.49 -24.27 5.99
C VAL A 192 18.00 -24.42 5.77
N PRO A 193 18.66 -25.55 6.11
CA PRO A 193 20.11 -25.68 5.90
C PRO A 193 20.55 -25.48 4.44
N LYS A 194 19.69 -25.85 3.48
CA LYS A 194 19.98 -25.73 2.05
C LYS A 194 19.96 -24.27 1.57
N HIS A 195 19.02 -23.46 2.07
CA HIS A 195 18.82 -22.08 1.58
C HIS A 195 19.38 -21.00 2.51
N LEU A 196 19.66 -21.32 3.78
CA LEU A 196 20.19 -20.38 4.77
C LEU A 196 21.45 -19.64 4.31
N PRO A 197 22.45 -20.25 3.64
CA PRO A 197 23.62 -19.53 3.16
C PRO A 197 23.26 -18.37 2.20
N ARG A 198 22.37 -18.60 1.23
CA ARG A 198 21.94 -17.58 0.25
C ARG A 198 21.13 -16.48 0.92
N ILE A 199 20.28 -16.81 1.89
CA ILE A 199 19.50 -15.82 2.65
C ILE A 199 20.45 -14.94 3.49
N ARG A 200 21.41 -15.54 4.20
CA ARG A 200 22.40 -14.79 5.00
C ARG A 200 23.28 -13.89 4.13
N GLU A 201 23.73 -14.39 2.98
CA GLU A 201 24.49 -13.62 2.00
C GLU A 201 23.71 -12.35 1.57
N ARG A 202 22.46 -12.52 1.14
CA ARG A 202 21.62 -11.38 0.68
C ARG A 202 21.26 -10.42 1.81
N VAL A 203 20.93 -10.91 3.01
CA VAL A 203 20.70 -10.03 4.18
C VAL A 203 21.99 -9.28 4.55
N GLY A 204 23.16 -9.90 4.42
CA GLY A 204 24.46 -9.24 4.59
C GLY A 204 24.74 -8.17 3.53
N ALA A 205 24.38 -8.43 2.27
CA ALA A 205 24.46 -7.46 1.19
C ALA A 205 23.52 -6.27 1.45
N ILE A 206 22.27 -6.53 1.82
CA ILE A 206 21.28 -5.51 2.22
C ILE A 206 21.83 -4.64 3.37
N SER A 207 22.42 -5.26 4.39
CA SER A 207 23.07 -4.56 5.52
C SER A 207 24.18 -3.61 5.04
N SER A 208 25.05 -4.10 4.15
CA SER A 208 26.18 -3.34 3.62
C SER A 208 25.71 -2.19 2.72
N THR A 209 24.70 -2.44 1.88
CA THR A 209 24.10 -1.43 1.00
C THR A 209 23.36 -0.36 1.82
N ALA A 210 22.55 -0.74 2.81
CA ALA A 210 21.89 0.20 3.72
C ALA A 210 22.90 1.12 4.41
N ALA A 211 24.02 0.57 4.92
CA ALA A 211 25.07 1.34 5.57
C ALA A 211 25.81 2.31 4.62
N SER A 212 25.79 2.05 3.31
CA SER A 212 26.37 2.93 2.30
C SER A 212 25.49 4.16 1.98
N ILE A 213 24.17 4.06 2.24
CA ILE A 213 23.21 5.12 1.95
C ILE A 213 23.21 6.12 3.09
N ARG A 214 23.63 7.36 2.79
CA ARG A 214 23.59 8.50 3.72
C ARG A 214 22.73 9.62 3.15
N GLY A 215 22.62 10.75 3.87
CA GLY A 215 21.81 11.89 3.43
C GLY A 215 22.09 12.39 2.01
N GLY A 216 23.32 12.24 1.48
CA GLY A 216 23.64 12.58 0.08
C GLY A 216 23.09 11.60 -0.98
N ASN A 217 22.71 10.40 -0.56
CA ASN A 217 22.13 9.33 -1.39
C ASN A 217 20.61 9.25 -1.26
N MET A 218 19.99 10.12 -0.46
CA MET A 218 18.56 10.15 -0.21
C MET A 218 18.00 11.47 -0.72
N ARG A 219 16.98 11.39 -1.58
CA ARG A 219 16.32 12.57 -2.13
C ARG A 219 14.83 12.39 -2.21
N CYS A 220 14.15 13.52 -2.22
CA CYS A 220 12.74 13.60 -2.48
C CYS A 220 12.50 13.48 -3.98
N ALA A 221 11.39 12.86 -4.35
CA ALA A 221 10.92 12.89 -5.72
C ALA A 221 10.65 14.34 -6.18
N ALA A 222 10.86 14.59 -7.48
CA ALA A 222 10.40 15.83 -8.08
C ALA A 222 8.86 15.86 -8.11
N PRO A 223 8.22 17.05 -8.14
CA PRO A 223 6.76 17.15 -8.18
C PRO A 223 6.11 16.42 -9.36
N ASP A 224 6.81 16.28 -10.47
CA ASP A 224 6.38 15.65 -11.73
C ASP A 224 6.99 14.25 -11.94
N ASP A 225 7.50 13.62 -10.88
CA ASP A 225 8.11 12.29 -10.97
C ASP A 225 7.06 11.21 -11.27
N GLY A 226 7.09 10.68 -12.49
CA GLY A 226 6.13 9.68 -12.96
C GLY A 226 6.18 8.35 -12.21
N PHE A 227 7.29 7.99 -11.57
CA PHE A 227 7.38 6.75 -10.79
C PHE A 227 6.52 6.83 -9.52
N CYS A 228 6.35 8.03 -8.97
CA CYS A 228 5.57 8.26 -7.75
C CYS A 228 4.05 8.11 -7.94
N ALA A 229 3.58 7.86 -9.16
CA ALA A 229 2.19 7.47 -9.40
C ALA A 229 1.90 6.03 -8.91
N ILE A 230 2.92 5.17 -8.80
CA ILE A 230 2.76 3.74 -8.54
C ILE A 230 3.73 3.18 -7.48
N ALA A 231 4.58 4.01 -6.90
CA ALA A 231 5.61 3.59 -5.95
C ALA A 231 5.71 4.53 -4.74
N ASP A 232 6.13 3.97 -3.60
CA ASP A 232 6.42 4.73 -2.38
C ASP A 232 7.85 5.30 -2.39
N ALA A 233 8.78 4.55 -2.97
CA ALA A 233 10.14 4.98 -3.20
C ALA A 233 10.67 4.20 -4.41
N TYR A 234 11.84 4.56 -4.89
CA TYR A 234 12.58 3.74 -5.83
C TYR A 234 14.09 3.99 -5.70
N VAL A 235 14.89 2.99 -6.04
CA VAL A 235 16.36 3.12 -6.09
C VAL A 235 16.89 3.16 -7.51
N GLN A 236 17.84 4.07 -7.75
CA GLN A 236 18.63 4.14 -8.99
C GLN A 236 20.11 4.16 -8.65
N ARG A 237 20.97 3.78 -9.60
CA ARG A 237 22.42 3.97 -9.47
C ARG A 237 22.85 5.24 -10.19
N ASP A 238 23.71 6.03 -9.56
CA ASP A 238 24.36 7.16 -10.22
C ASP A 238 25.45 6.72 -11.22
N SER A 239 26.11 7.67 -11.87
CA SER A 239 27.18 7.41 -12.83
C SER A 239 28.41 6.73 -12.22
N LEU A 240 28.57 6.77 -10.89
CA LEU A 240 29.63 6.10 -10.15
C LEU A 240 29.17 4.72 -9.61
N GLY A 241 27.93 4.32 -9.91
CA GLY A 241 27.34 3.07 -9.46
C GLY A 241 26.79 3.11 -8.05
N SER A 242 26.79 4.26 -7.37
CA SER A 242 26.29 4.39 -6.00
C SER A 242 24.77 4.40 -5.98
N PRO A 243 24.12 3.67 -5.05
CA PRO A 243 22.67 3.70 -4.92
C PRO A 243 22.22 5.08 -4.45
N THR A 244 21.22 5.63 -5.13
CA THR A 244 20.50 6.85 -4.76
C THR A 244 19.03 6.49 -4.63
N MET A 245 18.48 6.72 -3.45
CA MET A 245 17.07 6.50 -3.14
C MET A 245 16.26 7.76 -3.38
N THR A 246 15.15 7.61 -4.07
CA THR A 246 14.17 8.66 -4.26
C THR A 246 12.88 8.28 -3.56
N PHE A 247 12.39 9.16 -2.68
CA PHE A 247 11.20 8.91 -1.86
C PHE A 247 10.02 9.74 -2.36
N CYS A 248 8.90 9.07 -2.59
CA CYS A 248 7.67 9.67 -3.08
C CYS A 248 6.82 10.23 -1.94
N PRO A 249 5.83 11.10 -2.23
CA PRO A 249 4.95 11.64 -1.20
C PRO A 249 4.24 10.59 -0.35
N SER A 250 3.86 9.44 -0.92
CA SER A 250 3.20 8.36 -0.18
C SER A 250 4.12 7.69 0.85
N PHE A 251 5.44 7.68 0.64
CA PHE A 251 6.41 7.25 1.67
C PHE A 251 6.41 8.19 2.87
N LEU A 252 6.31 9.51 2.65
CA LEU A 252 6.31 10.50 3.72
C LEU A 252 5.06 10.38 4.61
N ALA A 253 3.96 9.85 4.08
CA ALA A 253 2.74 9.58 4.83
C ALA A 253 2.80 8.33 5.71
N LYS A 254 3.82 7.46 5.53
CA LYS A 254 3.96 6.25 6.35
C LYS A 254 4.48 6.58 7.74
N GLY A 255 4.01 5.84 8.75
CA GLY A 255 4.65 5.82 10.07
C GLY A 255 6.07 5.26 10.01
N THR A 256 6.85 5.47 11.08
CA THR A 256 8.28 5.13 11.16
C THR A 256 8.61 3.72 10.67
N MET A 257 7.83 2.71 11.07
CA MET A 257 8.09 1.34 10.64
C MET A 257 7.74 1.07 9.18
N GLY A 258 6.73 1.73 8.63
CA GLY A 258 6.44 1.67 7.20
C GLY A 258 7.57 2.30 6.39
N GLN A 259 8.18 3.37 6.89
CA GLN A 259 9.35 3.99 6.26
C GLN A 259 10.58 3.08 6.32
N VAL A 260 10.83 2.42 7.46
CA VAL A 260 11.92 1.44 7.60
C VAL A 260 11.71 0.23 6.67
N GLU A 261 10.49 -0.30 6.59
CA GLU A 261 10.15 -1.40 5.67
C GLU A 261 10.40 -1.01 4.20
N THR A 262 9.86 0.14 3.76
CA THR A 262 10.06 0.64 2.39
C THR A 262 11.54 0.90 2.10
N PHE A 263 12.30 1.43 3.07
CA PHE A 263 13.73 1.60 2.90
C PHE A 263 14.45 0.26 2.66
N ILE A 264 14.15 -0.76 3.48
CA ILE A 264 14.76 -2.10 3.34
C ILE A 264 14.35 -2.75 2.01
N HIS A 265 13.09 -2.59 1.58
CA HIS A 265 12.59 -3.06 0.29
C HIS A 265 13.45 -2.52 -0.86
N GLU A 266 13.57 -1.20 -0.97
CA GLU A 266 14.35 -0.56 -2.04
C GLU A 266 15.84 -0.90 -1.98
N VAL A 267 16.40 -0.95 -0.78
CA VAL A 267 17.79 -1.38 -0.58
C VAL A 267 18.01 -2.80 -1.09
N SER A 268 17.00 -3.67 -1.02
CA SER A 268 17.11 -5.04 -1.50
C SER A 268 17.34 -5.10 -3.02
N HIS A 269 16.69 -4.24 -3.82
CA HIS A 269 17.00 -4.12 -5.25
C HIS A 269 18.43 -3.64 -5.53
N ALA A 270 18.93 -2.73 -4.69
CA ALA A 270 20.29 -2.22 -4.80
C ALA A 270 21.35 -3.21 -4.31
N ALA A 271 20.99 -4.10 -3.39
CA ALA A 271 21.90 -5.10 -2.83
C ALA A 271 22.14 -6.27 -3.81
N ASP A 272 21.09 -6.73 -4.50
CA ASP A 272 21.18 -7.83 -5.46
C ASP A 272 20.23 -7.59 -6.64
N PRO A 273 20.73 -7.50 -7.89
CA PRO A 273 19.89 -7.25 -9.06
C PRO A 273 18.90 -8.38 -9.36
N GLU A 274 19.06 -9.58 -8.80
CA GLU A 274 18.08 -10.67 -8.92
C GLU A 274 16.83 -10.43 -8.07
N ILE A 275 16.90 -9.53 -7.07
CA ILE A 275 15.77 -9.16 -6.23
C ILE A 275 14.91 -8.13 -6.98
N LYS A 276 13.67 -8.49 -7.27
CA LYS A 276 12.68 -7.70 -8.03
C LYS A 276 11.33 -7.68 -7.33
N ASP A 277 10.42 -6.85 -7.85
CA ASP A 277 9.02 -6.80 -7.46
C ASP A 277 8.22 -7.87 -8.19
N TRP A 278 8.39 -9.12 -7.76
CA TRP A 278 7.58 -10.21 -8.30
C TRP A 278 6.19 -10.20 -7.70
N VAL A 279 6.09 -10.04 -6.39
CA VAL A 279 4.82 -10.06 -5.65
C VAL A 279 4.89 -9.16 -4.42
N TYR A 280 3.96 -8.22 -4.31
CA TYR A 280 3.82 -7.38 -3.12
C TYR A 280 3.09 -8.11 -1.99
N ALA A 281 3.44 -7.81 -0.73
CA ALA A 281 2.83 -8.41 0.46
C ALA A 281 1.33 -8.09 0.64
N SER A 282 0.82 -7.15 -0.14
CA SER A 282 -0.60 -6.78 -0.25
C SER A 282 -1.37 -7.62 -1.29
N GLN A 283 -0.71 -8.53 -2.00
CA GLN A 283 -1.31 -9.40 -3.02
C GLN A 283 -1.58 -10.80 -2.45
N ARG A 284 -2.62 -11.47 -2.96
CA ARG A 284 -2.99 -12.85 -2.55
C ARG A 284 -1.88 -13.84 -2.86
N ALA A 285 -1.17 -13.62 -3.96
CA ALA A 285 -0.04 -14.44 -4.39
C ALA A 285 1.10 -14.50 -3.37
N TYR A 286 1.25 -13.51 -2.50
CA TYR A 286 2.40 -13.42 -1.59
C TYR A 286 2.49 -14.60 -0.63
N SER A 287 1.35 -15.01 -0.06
CA SER A 287 1.25 -16.18 0.82
C SER A 287 1.52 -17.52 0.13
N ARG A 288 1.69 -17.52 -1.19
CA ARG A 288 1.89 -18.69 -2.04
C ARG A 288 3.15 -18.62 -2.89
N LEU A 289 4.06 -17.70 -2.56
CA LEU A 289 5.37 -17.66 -3.19
C LEU A 289 6.04 -19.03 -3.08
N THR A 290 6.66 -19.48 -4.16
CA THR A 290 7.62 -20.59 -4.08
C THR A 290 8.89 -20.07 -3.43
N THR A 291 9.70 -20.96 -2.86
CA THR A 291 10.98 -20.57 -2.27
C THR A 291 11.89 -19.86 -3.28
N ASP A 292 11.94 -20.34 -4.52
CA ASP A 292 12.75 -19.72 -5.57
C ASP A 292 12.30 -18.29 -5.92
N LEU A 293 10.98 -18.08 -6.03
CA LEU A 293 10.43 -16.76 -6.31
C LEU A 293 10.60 -15.81 -5.11
N ALA A 294 10.35 -16.30 -3.89
CA ALA A 294 10.52 -15.53 -2.67
C ALA A 294 11.98 -15.10 -2.45
N LEU A 295 12.94 -15.97 -2.77
CA LEU A 295 14.36 -15.62 -2.75
C LEU A 295 14.68 -14.47 -3.71
N ARG A 296 13.89 -14.24 -4.76
CA ARG A 296 14.09 -13.16 -5.73
C ARG A 296 13.13 -11.99 -5.53
N ASN A 297 12.36 -11.96 -4.44
CA ASN A 297 11.31 -10.98 -4.22
C ASN A 297 11.68 -9.96 -3.12
N ALA A 298 11.58 -8.66 -3.40
CA ALA A 298 11.96 -7.61 -2.46
C ALA A 298 11.13 -7.63 -1.17
N ASP A 299 9.81 -7.79 -1.30
CA ASP A 299 8.90 -7.88 -0.14
C ASP A 299 9.12 -9.12 0.73
N SER A 300 9.71 -10.20 0.20
CA SER A 300 10.11 -11.32 1.03
C SER A 300 11.21 -10.93 2.01
N TYR A 301 12.18 -10.10 1.59
CA TYR A 301 13.25 -9.62 2.47
C TYR A 301 12.79 -8.53 3.42
N SER A 302 12.06 -7.50 2.95
CA SER A 302 11.63 -6.38 3.80
C SER A 302 10.75 -6.84 4.96
N TYR A 303 9.77 -7.70 4.70
CA TYR A 303 8.88 -8.23 5.73
C TYR A 303 9.59 -9.25 6.64
N PHE A 304 10.43 -10.13 6.08
CA PHE A 304 11.22 -11.04 6.91
C PHE A 304 12.08 -10.28 7.90
N ILE A 305 12.85 -9.29 7.42
CA ILE A 305 13.77 -8.51 8.25
C ILE A 305 13.01 -7.72 9.33
N THR A 306 11.90 -7.08 8.98
CA THR A 306 11.10 -6.30 9.95
C THR A 306 10.41 -7.18 11.00
N GLU A 307 9.97 -8.39 10.65
CA GLU A 307 9.41 -9.37 11.60
C GLU A 307 10.46 -9.85 12.63
N MET A 308 11.76 -9.78 12.31
CA MET A 308 12.82 -10.17 13.27
C MET A 308 12.92 -9.25 14.49
N ARG A 309 12.11 -8.19 14.59
CA ARG A 309 11.98 -7.37 15.80
C ARG A 309 11.02 -7.95 16.84
N GLU A 310 10.17 -8.91 16.46
CA GLU A 310 9.18 -9.49 17.37
C GLU A 310 9.83 -10.11 18.61
N THR A 311 9.14 -10.08 19.73
CA THR A 311 9.50 -10.81 20.95
C THR A 311 8.36 -11.77 21.31
N ILE A 312 8.67 -13.03 21.64
CA ILE A 312 7.68 -13.95 22.18
C ILE A 312 7.54 -13.65 23.67
N SER A 313 6.51 -12.92 24.08
CA SER A 313 6.10 -12.85 25.49
C SER A 313 5.36 -14.15 25.86
N GLY A 314 5.63 -14.64 27.07
CA GLY A 314 5.18 -15.95 27.55
C GLY A 314 3.66 -16.06 27.70
N GLU A 315 2.99 -16.38 26.61
CA GLU A 315 1.77 -17.16 26.53
C GLU A 315 1.86 -17.88 25.19
N THR A 316 1.64 -19.19 25.18
CA THR A 316 1.54 -20.02 23.97
C THR A 316 0.34 -19.57 23.15
N ARG A 317 0.46 -18.42 22.49
CA ARG A 317 -0.37 -18.08 21.35
C ARG A 317 0.03 -19.09 20.30
N GLU A 318 -0.88 -20.03 20.02
CA GLU A 318 -0.77 -20.94 18.88
C GLU A 318 -0.17 -20.17 17.71
N LEU A 319 0.85 -20.79 17.09
CA LEU A 319 1.46 -20.30 15.86
C LEU A 319 0.34 -19.75 14.97
N PRO A 320 0.32 -18.46 14.59
CA PRO A 320 -0.68 -18.00 13.64
C PRO A 320 -0.49 -18.86 12.41
N THR A 321 -1.45 -19.74 12.13
CA THR A 321 -1.44 -20.70 11.04
C THR A 321 -1.61 -19.92 9.75
N GLY A 322 -0.56 -19.20 9.33
CA GLY A 322 -0.50 -18.47 8.06
C GLY A 322 -1.84 -17.90 7.60
N GLU A 323 -2.62 -17.27 8.50
CA GLU A 323 -3.89 -16.69 8.10
C GLU A 323 -3.53 -15.60 7.08
N ALA A 324 -3.87 -15.88 5.83
CA ALA A 324 -3.59 -15.00 4.73
C ALA A 324 -4.13 -13.61 5.08
N ARG A 325 -3.34 -12.56 4.85
CA ARG A 325 -3.81 -11.15 4.92
C ARG A 325 -5.03 -10.89 4.02
N HIS A 326 -5.39 -11.87 3.19
CA HIS A 326 -6.60 -11.94 2.39
C HIS A 326 -7.39 -13.19 2.80
N PRO A 327 -8.19 -13.14 3.89
CA PRO A 327 -9.09 -14.22 4.23
C PRO A 327 -10.29 -14.16 3.27
N ASP A 328 -10.04 -14.48 2.00
CA ASP A 328 -11.12 -14.68 1.04
C ASP A 328 -12.00 -15.81 1.59
N ARG A 329 -13.22 -15.48 1.99
CA ARG A 329 -14.20 -16.44 2.48
C ARG A 329 -15.28 -16.59 1.41
N PHE A 330 -15.28 -17.73 0.73
CA PHE A 330 -16.23 -17.99 -0.36
C PHE A 330 -17.50 -18.63 0.20
N GLU A 331 -18.59 -17.88 0.27
CA GLU A 331 -19.83 -18.26 0.97
C GLU A 331 -20.44 -19.61 0.49
N GLU A 332 -20.19 -20.01 -0.77
CA GLU A 332 -20.79 -21.20 -1.39
C GLU A 332 -19.79 -22.33 -1.73
N CYS A 333 -18.50 -22.16 -1.44
CA CYS A 333 -17.45 -23.13 -1.78
C CYS A 333 -16.74 -23.62 -0.50
N GLY A 334 -17.50 -23.96 0.55
CA GLY A 334 -16.96 -24.29 1.88
C GLY A 334 -15.91 -25.41 1.86
N ALA A 335 -16.12 -26.48 1.09
CA ALA A 335 -15.15 -27.58 0.95
C ALA A 335 -13.94 -27.23 0.06
N HIS A 336 -13.98 -26.12 -0.66
CA HIS A 336 -13.00 -25.74 -1.69
C HIS A 336 -12.29 -24.41 -1.40
N GLN A 337 -12.44 -23.84 -0.19
CA GLN A 337 -11.83 -22.54 0.19
C GLN A 337 -10.35 -22.46 -0.18
N THR A 338 -9.58 -23.48 0.22
CA THR A 338 -8.13 -23.53 0.02
C THR A 338 -7.77 -23.60 -1.46
N VAL A 339 -8.47 -24.44 -2.23
CA VAL A 339 -8.22 -24.63 -3.67
C VAL A 339 -8.59 -23.38 -4.45
N LEU A 340 -9.71 -22.73 -4.11
CA LEU A 340 -10.16 -21.52 -4.80
C LEU A 340 -9.27 -20.32 -4.49
N ALA A 341 -8.88 -20.15 -3.22
CA ALA A 341 -7.92 -19.12 -2.86
C ALA A 341 -6.57 -19.34 -3.59
N ALA A 342 -6.14 -20.59 -3.77
CA ALA A 342 -4.93 -20.92 -4.53
C ALA A 342 -5.06 -20.56 -6.02
N ALA A 343 -6.16 -20.96 -6.66
CA ALA A 343 -6.42 -20.62 -8.05
C ALA A 343 -6.49 -19.11 -8.31
N LEU A 344 -7.06 -18.32 -7.38
CA LEU A 344 -7.11 -16.86 -7.51
C LEU A 344 -5.74 -16.19 -7.33
N ALA A 345 -4.90 -16.72 -6.44
CA ALA A 345 -3.53 -16.25 -6.29
C ALA A 345 -2.68 -16.57 -7.53
N GLU A 346 -2.79 -17.78 -8.08
CA GLU A 346 -2.14 -18.15 -9.35
C GLU A 346 -2.62 -17.26 -10.50
N ALA A 347 -3.92 -17.01 -10.60
CA ALA A 347 -4.49 -16.12 -11.62
C ALA A 347 -4.03 -14.66 -11.43
N GLU A 348 -3.92 -14.16 -10.20
CA GLU A 348 -3.38 -12.82 -9.92
C GLU A 348 -1.93 -12.70 -10.36
N LEU A 349 -1.09 -13.70 -10.05
CA LEU A 349 0.31 -13.74 -10.46
C LEU A 349 0.44 -13.81 -11.99
N ALA A 350 -0.30 -14.70 -12.64
CA ALA A 350 -0.29 -14.82 -14.10
C ALA A 350 -0.76 -13.54 -14.80
N ASN A 351 -1.77 -12.86 -14.26
CA ASN A 351 -2.19 -11.55 -14.76
C ASN A 351 -1.09 -10.50 -14.59
N TYR A 352 -0.36 -10.51 -13.48
CA TYR A 352 0.74 -9.58 -13.23
C TYR A 352 1.91 -9.80 -14.19
N GLU A 353 2.33 -11.06 -14.38
CA GLU A 353 3.37 -11.41 -15.37
C GLU A 353 2.95 -11.06 -16.80
N ALA A 354 1.70 -11.35 -17.18
CA ALA A 354 1.18 -10.94 -18.49
C ALA A 354 1.22 -9.41 -18.67
N LEU A 355 0.89 -8.61 -17.65
CA LEU A 355 0.98 -7.14 -17.74
C LEU A 355 2.41 -6.64 -17.92
N ARG A 356 3.40 -7.30 -17.30
CA ARG A 356 4.82 -6.96 -17.49
C ARG A 356 5.26 -7.19 -18.93
N VAL A 357 4.80 -8.29 -19.55
CA VAL A 357 5.05 -8.61 -20.95
C VAL A 357 4.30 -7.67 -21.90
N PHE A 358 3.06 -7.28 -21.57
CA PHE A 358 2.21 -6.42 -22.38
C PHE A 358 2.15 -4.98 -21.84
N SER A 359 3.28 -4.30 -21.78
CA SER A 359 3.38 -2.91 -21.30
C SER A 359 2.98 -1.88 -22.37
N SER A 360 1.71 -1.94 -22.84
CA SER A 360 1.07 -0.91 -23.69
C SER A 360 -0.06 -0.17 -22.95
N PRO A 361 -0.12 1.17 -22.98
CA PRO A 361 -1.16 1.98 -22.32
C PRO A 361 -2.60 1.64 -22.74
N ASP A 362 -2.82 1.25 -24.00
CA ASP A 362 -4.15 1.03 -24.56
C ASP A 362 -4.88 -0.19 -23.96
N LEU A 363 -4.12 -1.14 -23.39
CA LEU A 363 -4.66 -2.37 -22.81
C LEU A 363 -5.09 -2.22 -21.35
N ILE A 364 -4.59 -1.19 -20.64
CA ILE A 364 -4.99 -0.86 -19.26
C ILE A 364 -6.45 -0.39 -19.23
N GLN A 365 -6.87 0.39 -20.23
CA GLN A 365 -8.24 0.89 -20.32
C GLN A 365 -9.23 -0.21 -20.80
N ALA A 366 -8.82 -1.03 -21.77
CA ALA A 366 -9.62 -2.18 -22.23
C ALA A 366 -9.86 -3.23 -21.11
N ARG A 367 -8.99 -3.26 -20.10
CA ARG A 367 -9.08 -4.16 -18.94
C ARG A 367 -10.16 -3.74 -17.94
N ALA A 368 -10.25 -2.44 -17.61
CA ALA A 368 -11.28 -1.93 -16.71
C ALA A 368 -12.69 -2.12 -17.30
N GLU A 369 -12.81 -1.94 -18.62
CA GLU A 369 -14.08 -2.13 -19.34
C GLU A 369 -14.50 -3.60 -19.42
N ARG A 370 -13.55 -4.53 -19.62
CA ARG A 370 -13.84 -5.97 -19.66
C ARG A 370 -14.21 -6.55 -18.30
N LEU A 371 -13.50 -6.19 -17.23
CA LEU A 371 -13.82 -6.68 -15.88
C LEU A 371 -15.22 -6.20 -15.42
N ALA A 372 -15.63 -5.00 -15.84
CA ALA A 372 -16.99 -4.49 -15.61
C ALA A 372 -18.07 -5.23 -16.44
N THR A 373 -17.73 -5.83 -17.58
CA THR A 373 -18.70 -6.55 -18.44
C THR A 373 -19.07 -7.93 -17.92
N PHE A 374 -18.29 -8.53 -17.00
CA PHE A 374 -18.44 -9.92 -16.58
C PHE A 374 -19.27 -10.16 -15.30
N GLY A 375 -19.92 -9.11 -14.75
CA GLY A 375 -20.98 -9.28 -13.75
C GLY A 375 -20.61 -10.23 -12.60
N ILE A 376 -19.54 -9.93 -11.86
CA ILE A 376 -19.12 -10.69 -10.67
C ILE A 376 -20.08 -10.36 -9.50
N VAL A 377 -21.32 -10.83 -9.61
CA VAL A 377 -22.25 -11.12 -8.53
C VAL A 377 -23.22 -12.16 -9.09
N SER A 378 -23.33 -13.35 -8.48
CA SER A 378 -24.47 -14.22 -8.74
C SER A 378 -25.28 -14.36 -7.46
N ASN A 379 -26.52 -13.86 -7.48
CA ASN A 379 -27.52 -14.07 -6.42
C ASN A 379 -28.22 -15.44 -6.53
N ASP A 380 -27.68 -16.39 -7.32
CA ASP A 380 -28.35 -17.64 -7.69
C ASP A 380 -27.59 -18.93 -7.35
N GLY A 381 -26.49 -18.87 -6.60
CA GLY A 381 -25.79 -20.08 -6.16
C GLY A 381 -24.79 -20.69 -7.13
N SER A 382 -24.44 -19.99 -8.23
CA SER A 382 -23.58 -20.54 -9.29
C SER A 382 -22.10 -20.17 -9.20
N GLY A 383 -21.69 -19.42 -8.17
CA GLY A 383 -20.35 -18.84 -8.04
C GLY A 383 -19.19 -19.85 -8.13
N CYS A 384 -19.39 -21.10 -7.69
CA CYS A 384 -18.37 -22.14 -7.76
C CYS A 384 -18.07 -22.60 -9.20
N LYS A 385 -19.07 -22.63 -10.10
CA LYS A 385 -18.85 -23.01 -11.51
C LYS A 385 -18.17 -21.89 -12.30
N VAL A 386 -18.49 -20.64 -12.02
CA VAL A 386 -17.85 -19.46 -12.65
C VAL A 386 -16.38 -19.39 -12.26
N ASN A 387 -16.06 -19.57 -10.98
CA ASN A 387 -14.68 -19.58 -10.50
C ASN A 387 -13.88 -20.79 -11.02
N GLN A 388 -14.49 -21.97 -11.11
CA GLN A 388 -13.86 -23.15 -11.75
C GLN A 388 -13.62 -22.94 -13.25
N ALA A 389 -14.58 -22.33 -13.96
CA ALA A 389 -14.42 -22.00 -15.37
C ALA A 389 -13.35 -20.91 -15.60
N LEU A 390 -13.27 -19.92 -14.70
CA LEU A 390 -12.26 -18.88 -14.73
C LEU A 390 -10.86 -19.48 -14.49
N ALA A 391 -10.71 -20.31 -13.46
CA ALA A 391 -9.46 -21.02 -13.15
C ALA A 391 -9.02 -21.96 -14.28
N ALA A 392 -9.94 -22.75 -14.84
CA ALA A 392 -9.64 -23.64 -15.96
C ALA A 392 -9.23 -22.88 -17.22
N ARG A 393 -9.83 -21.72 -17.48
CA ARG A 393 -9.54 -20.90 -18.65
C ARG A 393 -8.25 -20.10 -18.51
N TYR A 394 -7.91 -19.66 -17.30
CA TYR A 394 -6.60 -19.10 -16.99
C TYR A 394 -5.49 -20.16 -17.09
N ARG A 395 -5.73 -21.39 -16.62
CA ARG A 395 -4.80 -22.51 -16.81
C ARG A 395 -4.55 -22.81 -18.29
N ALA A 396 -5.60 -22.85 -19.11
CA ALA A 396 -5.45 -23.07 -20.55
C ALA A 396 -4.70 -21.93 -21.27
N LEU A 397 -4.89 -20.67 -20.83
CA LEU A 397 -4.11 -19.53 -21.33
C LEU A 397 -2.63 -19.64 -20.93
N PHE A 398 -2.34 -20.09 -19.71
CA PHE A 398 -0.99 -20.34 -19.23
C PHE A 398 -0.31 -21.48 -20.00
N GLU A 399 -0.96 -22.63 -20.16
CA GLU A 399 -0.45 -23.76 -20.95
C GLU A 399 -0.21 -23.39 -22.43
N ALA A 400 -1.09 -22.57 -23.00
CA ALA A 400 -0.91 -22.05 -24.36
C ALA A 400 0.27 -21.07 -24.45
N ALA A 401 0.46 -20.20 -23.45
CA ALA A 401 1.62 -19.33 -23.38
C ALA A 401 2.92 -20.13 -23.20
N ASP A 402 2.93 -21.13 -22.32
CA ASP A 402 4.07 -22.00 -22.06
C ASP A 402 4.45 -22.84 -23.30
N ALA A 403 3.47 -23.29 -24.08
CA ALA A 403 3.69 -23.97 -25.35
C ALA A 403 4.28 -23.05 -26.44
N ILE A 404 4.00 -21.75 -26.39
CA ILE A 404 4.52 -20.75 -27.34
C ILE A 404 5.93 -20.30 -26.93
N PHE A 405 6.20 -20.17 -25.63
CA PHE A 405 7.47 -19.67 -25.08
C PHE A 405 8.43 -20.76 -24.60
N GLY A 406 8.05 -22.03 -24.68
CA GLY A 406 8.97 -23.18 -24.59
C GLY A 406 9.36 -23.61 -23.17
N GLY A 407 8.47 -23.52 -22.18
CA GLY A 407 8.74 -24.09 -20.85
C GLY A 407 9.56 -23.20 -19.91
N SER A 408 9.66 -21.89 -20.17
CA SER A 408 10.50 -20.97 -19.38
C SER A 408 9.74 -19.86 -18.63
N LEU A 409 8.41 -19.98 -18.51
CA LEU A 409 7.59 -19.07 -17.70
C LEU A 409 7.48 -19.54 -16.25
#